data_AF-A0A350DKV7-F1
#
_entry.id   AF-A0A350DKV7-F1
#
_cell.length_a   1.000
_cell.length_b   1.000
_cell.length_c   1.000
_cell.angle_alpha   90.00
_cell.angle_beta   90.00
_cell.angle_gamma   90.00
#
_symmetry.space_group_name_H-M   'P 1'
#
loop_
_entity.id
_entity.type
_entity.pdbx_description
1 polymer ?
#
loop_
_entity_poly.entity_id
_entity_poly.type
_entity_poly.pdbx_seq_one_letter_code
_entity_poly.pdbx_strand_id
1 'polypeptide(L)'
;MFKDISIKEFDPVLAEAMAAESVRQENHIELIASENYCSQAVMEAQGTDLTNKYAEGYPGKRYYGGCEHVDVVEQLAIDRAKVQFGAEYVNV
;
A
#
# COMPACT_ATOMS: atom_id res chain seq x y z
N MET A 1 17.61 2.13 13.51
CA MET A 1 17.44 2.41 14.96
C MET A 1 16.12 1.88 15.51
N PHE A 2 15.08 1.66 14.68
CA PHE A 2 13.77 1.15 15.13
C PHE A 2 13.29 -0.12 14.38
N LYS A 3 14.21 -0.87 13.76
CA LYS A 3 13.84 -1.89 12.76
C LYS A 3 13.03 -3.07 13.35
N ASP A 4 13.04 -3.23 14.68
CA ASP A 4 12.52 -4.42 15.35
C ASP A 4 11.60 -4.12 16.55
N ILE A 5 11.05 -2.89 16.67
CA ILE A 5 10.04 -2.60 17.71
C ILE A 5 8.65 -2.70 17.10
N SER A 6 7.82 -3.59 17.62
CA SER A 6 6.41 -3.68 17.20
C SER A 6 5.59 -2.52 17.76
N ILE A 7 4.47 -2.15 17.09
CA ILE A 7 3.52 -1.18 17.65
C ILE A 7 3.02 -1.62 19.03
N LYS A 8 2.84 -2.91 19.26
CA LYS A 8 2.42 -3.44 20.57
C LYS A 8 3.42 -3.14 21.69
N GLU A 9 4.71 -3.16 21.41
CA GLU A 9 5.75 -2.85 22.39
C GLU A 9 5.96 -1.33 22.54
N PHE A 10 5.88 -0.58 21.44
CA PHE A 10 6.08 0.86 21.43
C PHE A 10 4.88 1.63 22.00
N ASP A 11 3.68 1.26 21.56
CA ASP A 11 2.39 1.88 21.89
C ASP A 11 1.30 0.81 22.05
N PRO A 12 1.22 0.16 23.23
CA PRO A 12 0.25 -0.90 23.48
C PRO A 12 -1.21 -0.43 23.39
N VAL A 13 -1.49 0.86 23.67
CA VAL A 13 -2.84 1.42 23.60
C VAL A 13 -3.28 1.52 22.14
N LEU A 14 -2.40 1.98 21.25
CA LEU A 14 -2.66 1.98 19.81
C LEU A 14 -2.86 0.55 19.27
N ALA A 15 -2.01 -0.40 19.69
CA ALA A 15 -2.14 -1.79 19.26
C ALA A 15 -3.47 -2.42 19.69
N GLU A 16 -3.96 -2.12 20.90
CA GLU A 16 -5.27 -2.56 21.38
C GLU A 16 -6.40 -1.98 20.51
N ALA A 17 -6.34 -0.69 20.19
CA ALA A 17 -7.33 -0.05 19.32
C ALA A 17 -7.35 -0.67 17.90
N MET A 18 -6.17 -0.94 17.33
CA MET A 18 -6.05 -1.62 16.02
C MET A 18 -6.69 -3.02 16.06
N ALA A 19 -6.42 -3.80 17.10
CA ALA A 19 -7.00 -5.14 17.25
C ALA A 19 -8.52 -5.09 17.45
N ALA A 20 -9.03 -4.13 18.22
CA ALA A 20 -10.46 -3.93 18.43
C ALA A 20 -11.18 -3.58 17.11
N GLU A 21 -10.58 -2.79 16.23
CA GLU A 21 -11.16 -2.48 14.92
C GLU A 21 -11.22 -3.71 14.01
N SER A 22 -10.19 -4.56 14.00
CA SER A 22 -10.25 -5.84 13.26
C SER A 22 -11.41 -6.71 13.72
N VAL A 23 -11.60 -6.84 15.04
CA VAL A 23 -12.72 -7.59 15.62
C VAL A 23 -14.07 -6.95 15.28
N ARG A 24 -14.17 -5.62 15.26
CA ARG A 24 -15.38 -4.91 14.83
C ARG A 24 -15.72 -5.22 13.37
N GLN A 25 -14.72 -5.16 12.48
CA GLN A 25 -14.86 -5.44 11.06
C GLN A 25 -15.30 -6.89 10.78
N GLU A 26 -14.82 -7.86 11.55
CA GLU A 26 -15.21 -9.28 11.42
C GLU A 26 -16.61 -9.57 11.96
N ASN A 27 -17.04 -8.84 13.00
CA ASN A 27 -18.34 -9.06 13.65
C ASN A 27 -19.49 -8.22 13.08
N HIS A 28 -19.22 -7.41 12.05
CA HIS A 28 -20.20 -6.51 11.45
C HIS A 28 -20.45 -6.87 9.99
N ILE A 29 -21.71 -6.77 9.56
CA ILE A 29 -22.05 -6.83 8.14
C ILE A 29 -21.85 -5.44 7.57
N GLU A 30 -20.82 -5.26 6.75
CA GLU A 30 -20.56 -3.99 6.09
C GLU A 30 -21.44 -3.85 4.84
N LEU A 31 -22.22 -2.77 4.78
CA LEU A 31 -23.20 -2.49 3.71
C LEU A 31 -22.92 -1.17 2.99
N ILE A 32 -21.82 -0.49 3.32
CA ILE A 32 -21.37 0.68 2.58
C ILE A 32 -20.85 0.23 1.21
N ALA A 33 -21.57 0.62 0.16
CA ALA A 33 -21.35 0.13 -1.21
C ALA A 33 -19.94 0.37 -1.79
N SER A 34 -19.20 1.31 -1.23
CA SER A 34 -17.85 1.67 -1.67
C SER A 34 -16.73 1.09 -0.80
N GLU A 35 -17.07 0.45 0.32
CA GLU A 35 -16.08 -0.17 1.19
C GLU A 35 -15.81 -1.62 0.80
N ASN A 36 -14.62 -2.11 1.14
CA ASN A 36 -14.21 -3.48 0.86
C ASN A 36 -13.11 -3.90 1.85
N TYR A 37 -12.88 -5.22 1.95
CA TYR A 37 -11.81 -5.79 2.75
C TYR A 37 -10.56 -5.96 1.89
N CYS A 38 -9.47 -5.34 2.34
CA CYS A 38 -8.19 -5.43 1.66
C CYS A 38 -7.57 -6.84 1.81
N SER A 39 -6.92 -7.35 0.78
CA SER A 39 -6.19 -8.62 0.89
C SER A 39 -4.89 -8.42 1.69
N GLN A 40 -4.42 -9.48 2.36
CA GLN A 40 -3.16 -9.44 3.11
C GLN A 40 -1.97 -9.02 2.25
N ALA A 41 -1.94 -9.42 0.97
CA ALA A 41 -0.89 -9.05 0.03
C ALA A 41 -0.86 -7.54 -0.29
N VAL A 42 -2.02 -6.88 -0.33
CA VAL A 42 -2.07 -5.42 -0.54
C VAL A 42 -1.61 -4.70 0.73
N MET A 43 -2.04 -5.16 1.92
CA MET A 43 -1.58 -4.59 3.19
C MET A 43 -0.06 -4.77 3.38
N GLU A 44 0.49 -5.92 2.98
CA GLU A 44 1.94 -6.17 2.99
C GLU A 44 2.68 -5.14 2.14
N ALA A 45 2.23 -4.91 0.89
CA ALA A 45 2.86 -3.93 0.00
C ALA A 45 2.79 -2.49 0.54
N GLN A 46 1.66 -2.11 1.16
CA GLN A 46 1.47 -0.79 1.76
C GLN A 46 2.37 -0.54 2.97
N GLY A 47 2.80 -1.59 3.68
CA GLY A 47 3.69 -1.50 4.84
C GLY A 47 5.19 -1.50 4.50
N THR A 48 5.58 -1.36 3.23
CA THR A 48 6.97 -1.45 2.80
C THR A 48 7.69 -0.09 2.73
N ASP A 49 9.01 -0.13 2.58
CA ASP A 49 9.85 1.07 2.35
C ASP A 49 9.52 1.84 1.06
N LEU A 50 8.62 1.33 0.21
CA LEU A 50 8.11 2.07 -0.95
C LEU A 50 7.52 3.42 -0.53
N THR A 51 6.88 3.49 0.65
CA THR A 51 6.29 4.74 1.15
C THR A 51 7.33 5.77 1.59
N ASN A 52 8.57 5.36 1.84
CA ASN A 52 9.65 6.27 2.21
C ASN A 52 10.23 6.99 0.99
N LYS A 53 10.01 6.44 -0.22
CA LYS A 53 10.67 6.92 -1.43
C LYS A 53 9.85 8.02 -2.10
N TYR A 54 10.44 9.21 -2.17
CA TYR A 54 9.95 10.30 -3.02
C TYR A 54 10.38 10.08 -4.49
N ALA A 55 9.42 9.88 -5.39
CA ALA A 55 9.67 9.48 -6.78
C ALA A 55 8.93 10.38 -7.79
N GLU A 56 9.06 11.70 -7.65
CA GLU A 56 8.40 12.65 -8.55
C GLU A 56 8.85 12.50 -10.02
N GLY A 57 7.89 12.58 -10.94
CA GLY A 57 8.07 12.30 -12.37
C GLY A 57 7.49 10.94 -12.75
N TYR A 58 7.89 10.42 -13.91
CA TYR A 58 7.47 9.10 -14.43
C TYR A 58 8.66 8.15 -14.49
N PRO A 59 8.45 6.83 -14.65
CA PRO A 59 9.53 5.86 -14.83
C PRO A 59 10.49 6.28 -15.94
N GLY A 60 11.79 6.25 -15.66
CA GLY A 60 12.85 6.72 -16.56
C GLY A 60 12.93 8.24 -16.77
N LYS A 61 12.05 9.02 -16.13
CA LYS A 61 11.97 10.49 -16.19
C LYS A 61 11.73 11.12 -14.81
N ARG A 62 12.44 10.60 -13.79
CA ARG A 62 12.36 11.11 -12.42
C ARG A 62 13.16 12.41 -12.27
N TYR A 63 12.69 13.30 -11.40
CA TYR A 63 13.46 14.50 -11.02
C TYR A 63 14.64 14.17 -10.10
N TYR A 64 14.55 13.05 -9.37
CA TYR A 64 15.54 12.65 -8.37
C TYR A 64 16.00 11.20 -8.57
N GLY A 65 17.23 10.90 -8.15
CA GLY A 65 17.84 9.56 -8.27
C GLY A 65 17.36 8.56 -7.22
N GLY A 66 17.82 7.30 -7.36
CA GLY A 66 17.50 6.21 -6.43
C GLY A 66 16.07 5.69 -6.57
N CYS A 67 15.52 5.66 -7.78
CA CYS A 67 14.16 5.22 -8.10
C CYS A 67 14.14 3.92 -8.92
N GLU A 68 15.28 3.27 -9.13
CA GLU A 68 15.43 2.10 -10.00
C GLU A 68 14.46 0.95 -9.68
N HIS A 69 14.13 0.75 -8.40
CA HIS A 69 13.17 -0.27 -7.98
C HIS A 69 11.73 0.22 -7.97
N VAL A 70 11.49 1.50 -7.65
CA VAL A 70 10.13 2.09 -7.71
C VAL A 70 9.64 2.17 -9.15
N ASP A 71 10.53 2.47 -10.10
CA ASP A 71 10.21 2.45 -11.54
C ASP A 71 9.74 1.07 -12.01
N VAL A 72 10.34 -0.01 -11.50
CA VAL A 72 9.88 -1.38 -11.80
C VAL A 72 8.46 -1.62 -11.25
N VAL A 73 8.19 -1.18 -10.02
CA VAL A 73 6.87 -1.34 -9.39
C VAL A 73 5.81 -0.54 -10.14
N GLU A 74 6.07 0.72 -10.48
CA GLU A 74 5.13 1.58 -11.20
C GLU A 74 4.88 1.06 -12.61
N GLN A 75 5.92 0.61 -13.33
CA GLN A 75 5.75 0.01 -14.66
C GLN A 75 4.90 -1.26 -14.62
N LEU A 76 5.10 -2.13 -13.62
CA LEU A 76 4.26 -3.31 -13.42
C LEU A 76 2.80 -2.94 -13.15
N ALA A 77 2.55 -1.88 -12.38
CA ALA A 77 1.20 -1.39 -12.10
C ALA A 77 0.53 -0.84 -13.37
N ILE A 78 1.25 -0.04 -14.16
CA ILE A 78 0.78 0.46 -15.48
C ILE A 78 0.42 -0.70 -16.40
N ASP A 79 1.32 -1.66 -16.58
CA ASP A 79 1.13 -2.77 -17.50
C ASP A 79 -0.06 -3.65 -17.10
N ARG A 80 -0.19 -3.96 -15.81
CA ARG A 80 -1.31 -4.75 -15.28
C ARG A 80 -2.63 -4.02 -15.41
N ALA A 81 -2.67 -2.72 -15.12
CA ALA A 81 -3.88 -1.91 -15.26
C ALA A 81 -4.30 -1.77 -16.73
N LYS A 82 -3.35 -1.60 -17.67
CA LYS A 82 -3.63 -1.61 -19.10
C LYS A 82 -4.31 -2.90 -19.54
N VAL A 83 -3.81 -4.05 -19.08
CA VAL A 83 -4.41 -5.37 -19.36
C VAL A 83 -5.81 -5.47 -18.72
N GLN A 84 -5.92 -5.09 -17.44
CA GLN A 84 -7.17 -5.20 -16.68
C GLN A 84 -8.32 -4.38 -17.30
N PHE A 85 -8.02 -3.18 -17.78
CA PHE A 85 -9.02 -2.26 -18.31
C PHE A 85 -9.08 -2.22 -19.84
N GLY A 86 -8.22 -2.98 -20.53
CA GLY A 86 -8.12 -2.93 -22.00
C GLY A 86 -7.71 -1.55 -22.53
N ALA A 87 -6.91 -0.81 -21.75
CA ALA A 87 -6.55 0.58 -22.05
C ALA A 87 -5.19 0.68 -22.76
N GLU A 88 -5.06 1.64 -23.67
CA GLU A 88 -3.80 1.94 -24.34
C GLU A 88 -2.83 2.70 -23.42
N TYR A 89 -3.36 3.53 -22.52
CA TYR A 89 -2.60 4.34 -21.57
C TYR A 89 -3.25 4.28 -20.20
N VAL A 90 -2.43 4.19 -19.15
CA VAL A 90 -2.85 4.26 -17.74
C VAL A 90 -1.87 5.13 -16.98
N ASN A 91 -2.41 5.90 -16.04
CA ASN A 91 -1.65 6.60 -15.00
C ASN A 91 -2.04 6.00 -13.64
N VAL A 92 -1.06 5.62 -12.83
CA VAL A 92 -1.23 4.98 -11.51
C VAL A 92 -0.43 5.69 -10.43
#